data_AF-R7V7C0-F1
#
_entry.id   AF-R7V7C0-F1
#
_cell.length_a   1.000
_cell.length_b   1.000
_cell.length_c   1.000
_cell.angle_alpha   90.00
_cell.angle_beta   90.00
_cell.angle_gamma   90.00
#
_symmetry.space_group_name_H-M   'P 1'
#
loop_
_entity.id
_entity.type
_entity.pdbx_description
1 polymer ?
#
loop_
_entity_poly.entity_id
_entity_poly.type
_entity_poly.pdbx_seq_one_letter_code
_entity_poly.pdbx_strand_id
1 'polypeptide(L)'
;MLDLSWSRSMSIYRFLEDLSASCLISKRFGTPQDGGWDVCLAAPYALKSGCLVYSFGIGGEWSFDDQIASAMGCTVKSFDPTVKVEKLKHGPNVHMYEIGLGGKDEVNSRGWKIYSLPSLMEVMGDSEKILDYLKIDIEWSEYESFDTILTSNVVSHIKQIGLEVHSNDSNNYYPAWELVSKMEDHGFRVWAVEHNYATPFHDIPNMNIRGLFCCSNVYFINERFLDEFTTQKQNVEATEGMQQISSDADLKSAEDAFARFIEMQRPDLCIQSSLQGHHLNWDVCLSKGILKQNSCRFCLYTKAGMHSLLSEQISLFARKNLNCTTKGNQVK
;
A
#
# COMPACT_ATOMS: atom_id res chain seq x y z
N MET A 1 10.42 -0.54 35.04
CA MET A 1 9.85 0.45 34.10
C MET A 1 9.99 -0.16 32.71
N LEU A 2 8.91 -0.67 32.14
CA LEU A 2 8.89 -1.09 30.74
C LEU A 2 8.88 0.18 29.89
N ASP A 3 9.78 0.23 28.92
CA ASP A 3 10.06 1.40 28.09
C ASP A 3 8.83 1.79 27.24
N LEU A 4 8.23 2.94 27.54
CA LEU A 4 7.03 3.46 26.88
C LEU A 4 7.27 3.81 25.40
N SER A 5 8.53 3.92 24.96
CA SER A 5 8.87 4.13 23.55
C SER A 5 8.57 2.87 22.72
N TRP A 6 8.79 1.68 23.30
CA TRP A 6 8.64 0.39 22.62
C TRP A 6 7.18 -0.02 22.40
N SER A 7 6.28 0.37 23.30
CA SER A 7 4.84 0.11 23.11
C SER A 7 4.21 1.04 22.06
N ARG A 8 4.76 2.25 21.89
CA ARG A 8 4.31 3.21 20.87
C ARG A 8 4.84 2.87 19.48
N SER A 9 6.10 2.45 19.35
CA SER A 9 6.67 1.99 18.07
C SER A 9 5.91 0.79 17.51
N MET A 10 5.61 -0.19 18.36
CA MET A 10 4.86 -1.37 17.95
C MET A 10 3.39 -1.06 17.56
N SER A 11 2.87 0.15 17.84
CA SER A 11 1.52 0.54 17.44
C SER A 11 1.40 1.06 16.01
N ILE A 12 2.42 1.75 15.47
CA ILE A 12 2.36 2.25 14.09
C ILE A 12 2.57 1.12 13.09
N TYR A 13 3.54 0.23 13.32
CA TYR A 13 3.84 -0.84 12.37
C TYR A 13 2.65 -1.79 12.26
N ARG A 14 2.04 -2.14 13.40
CA ARG A 14 0.78 -2.90 13.42
C ARG A 14 -0.37 -2.18 12.74
N PHE A 15 -0.43 -0.85 12.81
CA PHE A 15 -1.43 -0.07 12.10
C PHE A 15 -1.20 -0.11 10.59
N LEU A 16 0.05 0.05 10.12
CA LEU A 16 0.39 -0.08 8.71
C LEU A 16 0.15 -1.51 8.19
N GLU A 17 0.45 -2.52 9.01
CA GLU A 17 0.21 -3.94 8.72
C GLU A 17 -1.29 -4.33 8.75
N ASP A 18 -2.17 -3.50 9.30
CA ASP A 18 -3.63 -3.69 9.27
C ASP A 18 -4.20 -3.25 7.92
N LEU A 19 -3.90 -4.06 6.89
CA LEU A 19 -4.22 -3.76 5.50
C LEU A 19 -5.73 -3.52 5.29
N SER A 20 -6.08 -2.39 4.68
CA SER A 20 -7.46 -2.04 4.36
C SER A 20 -7.94 -2.54 2.98
N ALA A 21 -7.07 -3.19 2.22
CA ALA A 21 -7.40 -3.89 0.97
C ALA A 21 -6.48 -5.09 0.69
N SER A 22 -6.76 -5.82 -0.38
CA SER A 22 -5.92 -6.93 -0.85
C SER A 22 -5.76 -6.87 -2.36
N CYS A 23 -4.53 -7.12 -2.84
CA CYS A 23 -4.25 -7.30 -4.26
C CYS A 23 -3.88 -8.76 -4.55
N LEU A 24 -4.69 -9.44 -5.38
CA LEU A 24 -4.50 -10.88 -5.67
C LEU A 24 -3.39 -11.17 -6.69
N ILE A 25 -3.04 -10.17 -7.50
CA ILE A 25 -2.01 -10.28 -8.53
C ILE A 25 -1.14 -9.05 -8.38
N SER A 26 0.04 -9.21 -7.80
CA SER A 26 1.02 -8.14 -7.67
C SER A 26 2.36 -8.56 -8.23
N LYS A 27 3.21 -7.58 -8.48
CA LYS A 27 4.59 -7.80 -8.88
C LYS A 27 5.48 -6.69 -8.35
N ARG A 28 6.63 -7.07 -7.78
CA ARG A 28 7.73 -6.16 -7.50
C ARG A 28 8.48 -5.84 -8.80
N PHE A 29 8.60 -4.56 -9.10
CA PHE A 29 9.46 -4.07 -10.19
C PHE A 29 10.74 -3.48 -9.60
N GLY A 30 11.91 -3.83 -10.14
CA GLY A 30 13.20 -3.36 -9.66
C GLY A 30 13.98 -4.42 -8.86
N THR A 31 14.96 -3.98 -8.07
CA THR A 31 15.77 -4.90 -7.26
C THR A 31 14.98 -5.49 -6.08
N PRO A 32 15.40 -6.63 -5.51
CA PRO A 32 14.74 -7.18 -4.32
C PRO A 32 14.98 -6.40 -3.02
N GLN A 33 15.72 -5.27 -3.07
CA GLN A 33 16.00 -4.37 -1.95
C GLN A 33 15.37 -2.99 -2.25
N ASP A 34 15.93 -1.90 -1.73
CA ASP A 34 15.42 -0.52 -1.81
C ASP A 34 15.06 -0.03 -3.22
N GLY A 35 15.67 -0.61 -4.26
CA GLY A 35 15.37 -0.25 -5.65
C GLY A 35 14.08 -0.85 -6.23
N GLY A 36 13.38 -1.71 -5.49
CA GLY A 36 12.17 -2.36 -5.97
C GLY A 36 10.88 -1.92 -5.29
N TRP A 37 9.79 -1.89 -6.06
CA TRP A 37 8.48 -1.43 -5.60
C TRP A 37 7.36 -2.33 -6.11
N ASP A 38 6.42 -2.63 -5.23
CA ASP A 38 5.28 -3.49 -5.52
C ASP A 38 4.13 -2.75 -6.22
N VAL A 39 3.61 -3.37 -7.27
CA VAL A 39 2.51 -2.82 -8.07
C VAL A 39 1.36 -3.82 -8.10
N CYS A 40 0.14 -3.34 -7.87
CA CYS A 40 -1.05 -4.16 -8.03
C CYS A 40 -1.42 -4.29 -9.51
N LEU A 41 -1.54 -5.52 -9.97
CA LEU A 41 -1.87 -5.90 -11.35
C LEU A 41 -3.23 -6.61 -11.46
N ALA A 42 -3.94 -6.79 -10.35
CA ALA A 42 -5.33 -7.25 -10.36
C ALA A 42 -6.24 -6.17 -10.99
N ALA A 43 -7.33 -6.58 -11.65
CA ALA A 43 -8.32 -5.63 -12.13
C ALA A 43 -8.97 -4.87 -10.96
N PRO A 44 -9.27 -3.56 -11.11
CA PRO A 44 -9.06 -2.71 -12.28
C PRO A 44 -7.68 -2.03 -12.35
N TYR A 45 -6.77 -2.36 -11.42
CA TYR A 45 -5.48 -1.70 -11.24
C TYR A 45 -4.42 -2.10 -12.27
N ALA A 46 -4.60 -3.24 -12.94
CA ALA A 46 -3.77 -3.73 -14.04
C ALA A 46 -3.25 -2.60 -14.97
N LEU A 47 -1.93 -2.58 -15.18
CA LEU A 47 -1.27 -1.64 -16.06
C LEU A 47 -1.46 -2.04 -17.52
N LYS A 48 -1.63 -1.05 -18.39
CA LYS A 48 -1.72 -1.22 -19.85
C LYS A 48 -0.57 -0.47 -20.52
N SER A 49 -0.12 -0.92 -21.68
CA SER A 49 0.90 -0.19 -22.46
C SER A 49 0.48 1.28 -22.66
N GLY A 50 1.41 2.20 -22.45
CA GLY A 50 1.15 3.64 -22.38
C GLY A 50 0.75 4.16 -21.00
N CYS A 51 0.74 3.30 -19.96
CA CYS A 51 0.53 3.72 -18.57
C CYS A 51 1.44 4.88 -18.18
N LEU A 52 0.93 5.81 -17.37
CA LEU A 52 1.70 6.93 -16.87
C LEU A 52 2.22 6.62 -15.46
N VAL A 53 3.52 6.70 -15.27
CA VAL A 53 4.18 6.50 -13.97
C VAL A 53 4.99 7.73 -13.61
N TYR A 54 4.77 8.26 -12.41
CA TYR A 54 5.64 9.28 -11.82
C TYR A 54 6.46 8.62 -10.72
N SER A 55 7.78 8.82 -10.77
CA SER A 55 8.74 8.25 -9.82
C SER A 55 9.56 9.38 -9.23
N PHE A 56 9.39 9.63 -7.93
CA PHE A 56 10.12 10.68 -7.20
C PHE A 56 11.19 10.08 -6.30
N GLY A 57 12.31 10.81 -6.17
CA GLY A 57 13.53 10.42 -5.46
C GLY A 57 14.11 9.14 -6.00
N ILE A 58 14.96 9.32 -7.00
CA ILE A 58 15.58 8.20 -7.70
C ILE A 58 16.82 7.75 -6.93
N GLY A 59 17.56 8.67 -6.30
CA GLY A 59 18.74 8.33 -5.49
C GLY A 59 19.86 7.64 -6.29
N GLY A 60 19.79 7.70 -7.63
CA GLY A 60 20.67 6.94 -8.52
C GLY A 60 20.28 5.47 -8.72
N GLU A 61 19.14 5.03 -8.18
CA GLU A 61 18.63 3.67 -8.31
C GLU A 61 17.42 3.62 -9.27
N TRP A 62 17.63 2.99 -10.42
CA TRP A 62 16.72 3.08 -11.57
C TRP A 62 15.98 1.78 -11.88
N SER A 63 16.24 0.72 -11.11
CA SER A 63 15.76 -0.61 -11.48
C SER A 63 14.24 -0.70 -11.54
N PHE A 64 13.50 0.00 -10.67
CA PHE A 64 12.05 0.12 -10.77
C PHE A 64 11.63 0.78 -12.09
N ASP A 65 12.11 2.00 -12.33
CA ASP A 65 11.78 2.84 -13.49
C ASP A 65 12.04 2.12 -14.82
N ASP A 66 13.23 1.51 -14.96
CA ASP A 66 13.61 0.77 -16.16
C ASP A 66 12.79 -0.50 -16.34
N GLN A 67 12.51 -1.24 -15.25
CA GLN A 67 11.80 -2.51 -15.35
C GLN A 67 10.31 -2.31 -15.61
N ILE A 68 9.64 -1.35 -14.96
CA ILE A 68 8.23 -1.07 -15.20
C ILE A 68 8.01 -0.51 -16.61
N ALA A 69 8.90 0.37 -17.08
CA ALA A 69 8.87 0.88 -18.44
C ALA A 69 9.01 -0.23 -19.49
N SER A 70 10.01 -1.11 -19.33
CA SER A 70 10.31 -2.16 -20.31
C SER A 70 9.33 -3.33 -20.27
N ALA A 71 8.87 -3.75 -19.09
CA ALA A 71 8.01 -4.91 -18.95
C ALA A 71 6.53 -4.59 -19.19
N MET A 72 6.06 -3.39 -18.85
CA MET A 72 4.65 -2.98 -19.00
C MET A 72 4.42 -1.98 -20.13
N GLY A 73 5.49 -1.42 -20.70
CA GLY A 73 5.38 -0.39 -21.73
C GLY A 73 4.86 0.94 -21.18
N CYS A 74 5.09 1.24 -19.90
CA CYS A 74 4.72 2.53 -19.31
C CYS A 74 5.63 3.66 -19.80
N THR A 75 5.07 4.87 -19.87
CA THR A 75 5.83 6.12 -19.89
C THR A 75 6.15 6.50 -18.45
N VAL A 76 7.43 6.46 -18.09
CA VAL A 76 7.92 6.78 -16.75
C VAL A 76 8.56 8.17 -16.77
N LYS A 77 8.07 9.05 -15.91
CA LYS A 77 8.65 10.36 -15.64
C LYS A 77 9.29 10.30 -14.25
N SER A 78 10.61 10.33 -14.24
CA SER A 78 11.46 10.23 -13.06
C SER A 78 11.89 11.65 -12.64
N PHE A 79 11.79 11.94 -11.36
CA PHE A 79 11.98 13.27 -10.80
C PHE A 79 12.91 13.20 -9.58
N ASP A 80 14.08 13.83 -9.69
CA ASP A 80 15.02 13.93 -8.58
C ASP A 80 15.92 15.17 -8.77
N PRO A 81 15.85 16.17 -7.88
CA PRO A 81 16.64 17.39 -8.00
C PRO A 81 18.13 17.20 -7.69
N THR A 82 18.51 16.06 -7.12
CA THR A 82 19.89 15.70 -6.76
C THR A 82 20.66 15.06 -7.90
N VAL A 83 19.94 14.48 -8.87
CA VAL A 83 20.50 13.73 -9.99
C VAL A 83 20.63 14.61 -11.23
N LYS A 84 21.76 14.52 -11.93
CA LYS A 84 22.04 15.32 -13.14
C LYS A 84 21.69 14.60 -14.43
N VAL A 85 20.84 15.21 -15.26
CA VAL A 85 20.27 14.62 -16.49
C VAL A 85 21.32 14.32 -17.56
N GLU A 86 22.36 15.16 -17.66
CA GLU A 86 23.33 15.16 -18.76
C GLU A 86 24.15 13.85 -18.91
N LYS A 87 24.04 12.91 -17.97
CA LYS A 87 24.82 11.66 -17.95
C LYS A 87 23.98 10.38 -18.00
N LEU A 88 22.68 10.48 -18.23
CA LEU A 88 21.77 9.33 -18.10
C LEU A 88 21.34 8.79 -19.46
N LYS A 89 21.41 7.46 -19.61
CA LYS A 89 20.90 6.72 -20.77
C LYS A 89 20.04 5.56 -20.26
N HIS A 90 18.74 5.78 -20.24
CA HIS A 90 17.73 4.78 -19.88
C HIS A 90 16.89 4.37 -21.10
N GLY A 91 15.93 3.47 -20.90
CA GLY A 91 15.03 3.05 -21.96
C GLY A 91 14.26 4.24 -22.59
N PRO A 92 13.74 4.09 -23.82
CA PRO A 92 13.10 5.20 -24.56
C PRO A 92 11.86 5.78 -23.88
N ASN A 93 11.28 5.06 -22.92
CA ASN A 93 10.09 5.48 -22.17
C ASN A 93 10.41 6.01 -20.76
N VAL A 94 11.69 6.14 -20.40
CA VAL A 94 12.12 6.68 -19.09
C VAL A 94 12.65 8.09 -19.31
N HIS A 95 12.00 9.07 -18.69
CA HIS A 95 12.30 10.49 -18.86
C HIS A 95 12.68 11.09 -17.51
N MET A 96 13.88 11.70 -17.42
CA MET A 96 14.39 12.25 -16.17
C MET A 96 14.31 13.78 -16.12
N TYR A 97 13.96 14.31 -14.95
CA TYR A 97 13.84 15.74 -14.67
C TYR A 97 14.51 16.12 -13.33
N GLU A 98 15.32 17.17 -13.32
CA GLU A 98 15.95 17.73 -12.11
C GLU A 98 14.94 18.56 -11.28
N ILE A 99 13.86 17.93 -10.86
CA ILE A 99 12.72 18.53 -10.16
C ILE A 99 12.45 17.74 -8.89
N GLY A 100 12.21 18.42 -7.78
CA GLY A 100 11.69 17.83 -6.54
C GLY A 100 10.19 18.01 -6.40
N LEU A 101 9.60 17.20 -5.52
CA LEU A 101 8.20 17.28 -5.11
C LEU A 101 8.10 17.95 -3.73
N GLY A 102 7.09 18.77 -3.52
CA GLY A 102 6.81 19.39 -2.23
C GLY A 102 5.36 19.88 -2.13
N GLY A 103 5.03 20.60 -1.06
CA GLY A 103 3.69 21.17 -0.86
C GLY A 103 3.39 22.41 -1.72
N LYS A 104 4.38 22.98 -2.38
CA LYS A 104 4.20 24.20 -3.20
C LYS A 104 5.33 24.36 -4.19
N ASP A 105 5.07 25.19 -5.20
CA ASP A 105 6.06 25.53 -6.20
C ASP A 105 7.04 26.55 -5.64
N GLU A 106 8.33 26.20 -5.61
CA GLU A 106 9.38 27.10 -5.14
C GLU A 106 10.77 26.71 -5.66
N VAL A 107 11.74 27.58 -5.38
CA VAL A 107 13.15 27.21 -5.41
C VAL A 107 13.62 27.15 -3.96
N ASN A 108 13.97 25.95 -3.49
CA ASN A 108 14.37 25.78 -2.10
C ASN A 108 15.77 26.38 -1.83
N SER A 109 16.22 26.32 -0.57
CA SER A 109 17.53 26.86 -0.16
C SER A 109 18.74 26.21 -0.84
N ARG A 110 18.58 25.03 -1.45
CA ARG A 110 19.61 24.33 -2.24
C ARG A 110 19.59 24.71 -3.72
N GLY A 111 18.69 25.61 -4.13
CA GLY A 111 18.52 26.00 -5.54
C GLY A 111 17.74 24.98 -6.36
N TRP A 112 17.10 24.00 -5.74
CA TRP A 112 16.30 22.99 -6.42
C TRP A 112 14.93 23.51 -6.78
N LYS A 113 14.47 23.20 -7.99
CA LYS A 113 13.09 23.47 -8.42
C LYS A 113 12.18 22.45 -7.77
N ILE A 114 11.29 22.91 -6.91
CA ILE A 114 10.28 22.11 -6.24
C ILE A 114 8.93 22.46 -6.84
N TYR A 115 8.12 21.46 -7.14
CA TYR A 115 6.75 21.62 -7.59
C TYR A 115 5.80 20.86 -6.68
N SER A 116 4.58 21.37 -6.53
CA SER A 116 3.45 20.56 -6.09
C SER A 116 3.03 19.59 -7.18
N LEU A 117 2.48 18.42 -6.81
CA LEU A 117 2.01 17.44 -7.81
C LEU A 117 1.00 18.03 -8.82
N PRO A 118 0.00 18.83 -8.41
CA PRO A 118 -0.94 19.45 -9.35
C PRO A 118 -0.26 20.34 -10.38
N SER A 119 0.57 21.29 -9.94
CA SER A 119 1.33 22.16 -10.85
C SER A 119 2.26 21.37 -11.75
N LEU A 120 2.90 20.33 -11.23
CA LEU A 120 3.80 19.50 -12.02
C LEU A 120 3.03 18.74 -13.10
N MET A 121 1.88 18.14 -12.78
CA MET A 121 1.04 17.49 -13.80
C MET A 121 0.61 18.47 -14.89
N GLU A 122 0.33 19.74 -14.56
CA GLU A 122 0.04 20.79 -15.54
C GLU A 122 1.23 21.10 -16.46
N VAL A 123 2.40 21.39 -15.89
CA VAL A 123 3.61 21.72 -16.66
C VAL A 123 4.05 20.54 -17.54
N MET A 124 3.79 19.32 -17.09
CA MET A 124 4.11 18.10 -17.83
C MET A 124 3.07 17.72 -18.88
N GLY A 125 1.95 18.44 -18.98
CA GLY A 125 0.87 18.19 -19.93
C GLY A 125 0.04 16.93 -19.61
N ASP A 126 -0.04 16.57 -18.33
CA ASP A 126 -0.66 15.34 -17.84
C ASP A 126 -1.89 15.59 -16.95
N SER A 127 -2.39 16.83 -16.82
CA SER A 127 -3.52 17.19 -15.94
C SER A 127 -4.79 16.34 -16.13
N GLU A 128 -5.05 15.89 -17.36
CA GLU A 128 -6.24 15.08 -17.71
C GLU A 128 -5.94 13.58 -17.79
N LYS A 129 -4.71 13.16 -17.49
CA LYS A 129 -4.29 11.76 -17.56
C LYS A 129 -4.50 11.08 -16.22
N ILE A 130 -4.83 9.79 -16.28
CA ILE A 130 -4.73 8.93 -15.10
C ILE A 130 -3.25 8.67 -14.83
N LEU A 131 -2.83 8.97 -13.60
CA LEU A 131 -1.54 8.56 -13.09
C LEU A 131 -1.66 7.13 -12.58
N ASP A 132 -1.26 6.16 -13.39
CA ASP A 132 -1.43 4.74 -13.10
C ASP A 132 -0.63 4.28 -11.88
N TYR A 133 0.53 4.90 -11.66
CA TYR A 133 1.36 4.66 -10.48
C TYR A 133 2.16 5.89 -10.08
N LEU A 134 2.12 6.24 -8.80
CA LEU A 134 2.89 7.31 -8.18
C LEU A 134 3.84 6.71 -7.14
N LYS A 135 5.13 6.60 -7.47
CA LYS A 135 6.19 6.24 -6.52
C LYS A 135 6.73 7.51 -5.86
N ILE A 136 6.79 7.55 -4.54
CA ILE A 136 7.36 8.66 -3.77
C ILE A 136 8.26 8.10 -2.66
N ASP A 137 9.51 8.52 -2.70
CA ASP A 137 10.51 8.43 -1.63
C ASP A 137 11.31 9.74 -1.78
N ILE A 138 11.11 10.73 -0.91
CA ILE A 138 11.64 12.10 -1.08
C ILE A 138 12.11 12.72 0.22
N GLU A 139 12.48 11.90 1.20
CA GLU A 139 13.17 12.31 2.42
C GLU A 139 12.43 13.42 3.18
N TRP A 140 11.31 13.06 3.81
CA TRP A 140 10.43 13.90 4.65
C TRP A 140 9.54 14.88 3.90
N SER A 141 9.81 15.19 2.63
CA SER A 141 8.90 16.02 1.82
C SER A 141 7.60 15.29 1.46
N GLU A 142 7.42 14.01 1.83
CA GLU A 142 6.16 13.28 1.66
C GLU A 142 5.01 14.01 2.35
N TYR A 143 5.21 14.42 3.61
CA TYR A 143 4.16 14.99 4.44
C TYR A 143 3.57 16.27 3.83
N GLU A 144 4.42 17.23 3.48
CA GLU A 144 3.97 18.49 2.87
C GLU A 144 3.41 18.29 1.45
N SER A 145 3.94 17.32 0.70
CA SER A 145 3.42 16.99 -0.63
C SER A 145 2.00 16.47 -0.53
N PHE A 146 1.73 15.58 0.45
CA PHE A 146 0.41 15.00 0.63
C PHE A 146 -0.63 15.97 1.21
N ASP A 147 -0.23 16.97 1.99
CA ASP A 147 -1.15 18.06 2.38
C ASP A 147 -1.75 18.76 1.14
N THR A 148 -0.97 18.86 0.05
CA THR A 148 -1.42 19.49 -1.21
C THR A 148 -2.09 18.50 -2.16
N ILE A 149 -1.55 17.29 -2.27
CA ILE A 149 -2.15 16.24 -3.10
C ILE A 149 -3.58 15.99 -2.63
N LEU A 150 -3.79 15.73 -1.33
CA LEU A 150 -5.09 15.35 -0.78
C LEU A 150 -6.13 16.47 -0.83
N THR A 151 -5.72 17.74 -0.87
CA THR A 151 -6.63 18.89 -0.96
C THR A 151 -6.91 19.33 -2.40
N SER A 152 -6.33 18.65 -3.40
CA SER A 152 -6.48 18.98 -4.82
C SER A 152 -7.28 17.92 -5.59
N ASN A 153 -7.67 18.25 -6.82
CA ASN A 153 -8.40 17.33 -7.70
C ASN A 153 -7.53 16.18 -8.26
N VAL A 154 -6.21 16.21 -8.07
CA VAL A 154 -5.32 15.17 -8.61
C VAL A 154 -5.50 13.82 -7.91
N VAL A 155 -5.97 13.78 -6.65
CA VAL A 155 -6.34 12.54 -5.93
C VAL A 155 -7.16 11.62 -6.82
N SER A 156 -8.12 12.23 -7.51
CA SER A 156 -9.10 11.55 -8.33
C SER A 156 -8.48 10.93 -9.61
N HIS A 157 -7.28 11.35 -9.99
CA HIS A 157 -6.52 10.86 -11.14
C HIS A 157 -5.44 9.83 -10.76
N ILE A 158 -5.16 9.65 -9.47
CA ILE A 158 -4.11 8.74 -9.00
C ILE A 158 -4.71 7.36 -8.73
N LYS A 159 -4.23 6.37 -9.46
CA LYS A 159 -4.74 5.00 -9.41
C LYS A 159 -4.09 4.16 -8.31
N GLN A 160 -2.78 4.26 -8.17
CA GLN A 160 -1.96 3.54 -7.20
C GLN A 160 -0.84 4.43 -6.68
N ILE A 161 -0.45 4.24 -5.43
CA ILE A 161 0.67 4.96 -4.80
C ILE A 161 1.59 3.93 -4.15
N GLY A 162 2.88 4.01 -4.42
CA GLY A 162 3.92 3.45 -3.56
C GLY A 162 4.58 4.61 -2.83
N LEU A 163 4.50 4.61 -1.50
CA LEU A 163 4.99 5.70 -0.66
C LEU A 163 5.95 5.18 0.40
N GLU A 164 7.16 5.71 0.46
CA GLU A 164 8.01 5.52 1.63
C GLU A 164 7.62 6.51 2.74
N VAL A 165 7.11 5.96 3.84
CA VAL A 165 6.76 6.74 5.03
C VAL A 165 7.99 6.83 5.93
N HIS A 166 8.68 7.97 5.84
CA HIS A 166 9.80 8.32 6.72
C HIS A 166 9.33 8.54 8.16
N SER A 167 9.82 7.75 9.13
CA SER A 167 9.41 7.86 10.54
C SER A 167 10.61 7.93 11.48
N ASN A 168 10.57 8.81 12.49
CA ASN A 168 11.73 8.99 13.36
C ASN A 168 11.86 7.84 14.36
N ASP A 169 13.10 7.38 14.54
CA ASP A 169 13.50 6.47 15.61
C ASP A 169 13.17 7.10 16.97
N SER A 170 12.08 6.61 17.58
CA SER A 170 11.79 6.52 19.01
C SER A 170 10.53 7.20 19.57
N ASN A 171 9.93 8.25 18.97
CA ASN A 171 8.83 8.95 19.69
C ASN A 171 7.76 9.72 18.90
N ASN A 172 7.82 9.88 17.57
CA ASN A 172 6.80 10.67 16.85
C ASN A 172 6.28 9.95 15.61
N TYR A 173 5.46 8.92 15.82
CA TYR A 173 4.75 8.17 14.78
C TYR A 173 3.43 8.82 14.36
N TYR A 174 3.05 9.91 15.03
CA TYR A 174 1.80 10.62 14.76
C TYR A 174 1.72 11.14 13.32
N PRO A 175 2.77 11.75 12.72
CA PRO A 175 2.70 12.20 11.33
C PRO A 175 2.46 11.05 10.35
N ALA A 176 3.13 9.90 10.55
CA ALA A 176 2.94 8.71 9.72
C ALA A 176 1.50 8.18 9.82
N TRP A 177 1.00 8.04 11.05
CA TRP A 177 -0.40 7.64 11.30
C TRP A 177 -1.39 8.62 10.67
N GLU A 178 -1.18 9.92 10.86
CA GLU A 178 -2.03 10.98 10.33
C GLU A 178 -2.04 10.98 8.80
N LEU A 179 -0.87 10.85 8.17
CA LEU A 179 -0.74 10.80 6.71
C LEU A 179 -1.52 9.63 6.12
N VAL A 180 -1.27 8.40 6.62
CA VAL A 180 -1.96 7.21 6.14
C VAL A 180 -3.46 7.29 6.39
N SER A 181 -3.88 7.76 7.57
CA SER A 181 -5.30 7.96 7.89
C SER A 181 -5.96 8.97 6.94
N LYS A 182 -5.29 10.10 6.66
CA LYS A 182 -5.78 11.08 5.68
C LYS A 182 -5.88 10.48 4.28
N MET A 183 -4.92 9.67 3.86
CA MET A 183 -4.99 8.96 2.58
C MET A 183 -6.21 8.04 2.52
N GLU A 184 -6.48 7.30 3.61
CA GLU A 184 -7.68 6.45 3.70
C GLU A 184 -8.99 7.23 3.66
N ASP A 185 -9.05 8.38 4.34
CA ASP A 185 -10.20 9.29 4.29
C ASP A 185 -10.46 9.86 2.88
N HIS A 186 -9.43 9.87 2.01
CA HIS A 186 -9.52 10.31 0.61
C HIS A 186 -9.64 9.15 -0.39
N GLY A 187 -10.04 7.95 0.08
CA GLY A 187 -10.39 6.82 -0.76
C GLY A 187 -9.21 5.92 -1.16
N PHE A 188 -8.02 6.12 -0.59
CA PHE A 188 -6.94 5.16 -0.74
C PHE A 188 -7.08 4.00 0.26
N ARG A 189 -6.57 2.82 -0.10
CA ARG A 189 -6.55 1.63 0.77
C ARG A 189 -5.19 0.98 0.72
N VAL A 190 -4.64 0.65 1.87
CA VAL A 190 -3.36 -0.03 2.03
C VAL A 190 -3.53 -1.50 1.65
N TRP A 191 -2.75 -1.99 0.70
CA TRP A 191 -2.82 -3.40 0.26
C TRP A 191 -1.51 -4.18 0.47
N ALA A 192 -0.40 -3.49 0.73
CA ALA A 192 0.87 -4.08 1.12
C ALA A 192 1.73 -3.08 1.91
N VAL A 193 2.65 -3.61 2.72
CA VAL A 193 3.67 -2.84 3.44
C VAL A 193 4.98 -3.62 3.46
N GLU A 194 6.09 -2.90 3.32
CA GLU A 194 7.46 -3.40 3.48
C GLU A 194 8.22 -2.45 4.41
N HIS A 195 8.87 -2.98 5.44
CA HIS A 195 9.57 -2.16 6.44
C HIS A 195 11.07 -2.13 6.18
N ASN A 196 11.65 -0.93 6.17
CA ASN A 196 13.08 -0.70 5.94
C ASN A 196 13.80 -0.50 7.29
N TYR A 197 14.94 -1.16 7.47
CA TYR A 197 15.66 -1.19 8.74
C TYR A 197 16.76 -0.13 8.81
N ALA A 198 16.72 0.73 9.84
CA ALA A 198 17.78 1.70 10.14
C ALA A 198 19.05 1.01 10.65
N THR A 199 18.85 -0.03 11.48
CA THR A 199 19.91 -0.79 12.15
C THR A 199 19.58 -2.28 12.12
N PRO A 200 19.71 -2.95 10.97
CA PRO A 200 19.47 -4.38 10.88
C PRO A 200 20.54 -5.14 11.67
N PHE A 201 20.10 -6.08 12.50
CA PHE A 201 20.95 -7.08 13.10
C PHE A 201 20.34 -8.47 12.90
N HIS A 202 21.21 -9.43 12.59
CA HIS A 202 20.80 -10.82 12.45
C HIS A 202 20.64 -11.44 13.84
N ASP A 203 19.42 -11.82 14.18
CA ASP A 203 19.13 -12.72 15.29
C ASP A 203 19.50 -14.15 14.87
N ILE A 204 20.81 -14.42 14.84
CA ILE A 204 21.42 -15.68 14.35
C ILE A 204 20.73 -16.93 14.91
N PRO A 205 20.35 -17.01 16.21
CA PRO A 205 19.63 -18.16 16.75
C PRO A 205 18.26 -18.42 16.15
N ASN A 206 17.55 -17.38 15.69
CA ASN A 206 16.19 -17.48 15.16
C ASN A 206 16.11 -17.26 13.64
N MET A 207 17.26 -17.08 12.96
CA MET A 207 17.35 -16.76 11.53
C MET A 207 16.50 -15.55 11.11
N ASN A 208 16.23 -14.62 12.03
CA ASN A 208 15.41 -13.43 11.76
C ASN A 208 16.28 -12.18 11.68
N ILE A 209 15.89 -11.23 10.82
CA ILE A 209 16.43 -9.87 10.85
C ILE A 209 15.59 -9.08 11.86
N ARG A 210 16.25 -8.46 12.84
CA ARG A 210 15.63 -7.56 13.80
C ARG A 210 16.31 -6.20 13.71
N GLY A 211 15.61 -5.15 14.11
CA GLY A 211 16.15 -3.78 14.08
C GLY A 211 15.07 -2.76 14.37
N LEU A 212 15.49 -1.50 14.53
CA LEU A 212 14.57 -0.37 14.43
C LEU A 212 14.32 -0.08 12.95
N PHE A 213 13.05 0.13 12.59
CA PHE A 213 12.69 0.55 11.25
C PHE A 213 12.91 2.06 11.11
N CYS A 214 13.57 2.50 10.04
CA CYS A 214 13.68 3.93 9.70
C CYS A 214 12.43 4.41 8.95
N CYS A 215 11.84 3.55 8.16
CA CYS A 215 10.78 3.91 7.24
C CYS A 215 10.00 2.66 6.81
N SER A 216 8.92 2.87 6.08
CA SER A 216 8.09 1.79 5.55
C SER A 216 7.57 2.16 4.18
N ASN A 217 7.79 1.30 3.20
CA ASN A 217 7.13 1.36 1.91
C ASN A 217 5.67 0.90 2.10
N VAL A 218 4.73 1.80 1.92
CA VAL A 218 3.29 1.56 2.04
C VAL A 218 2.65 1.68 0.67
N TYR A 219 1.91 0.66 0.28
CA TYR A 219 1.34 0.55 -1.06
C TYR A 219 -0.18 0.71 -1.02
N PHE A 220 -0.67 1.67 -1.81
CA PHE A 220 -2.07 2.07 -1.84
C PHE A 220 -2.71 1.82 -3.20
N ILE A 221 -4.00 1.48 -3.17
CA ILE A 221 -4.90 1.51 -4.32
C ILE A 221 -6.05 2.49 -4.05
N ASN A 222 -6.55 3.16 -5.09
CA ASN A 222 -7.66 4.10 -4.97
C ASN A 222 -9.00 3.41 -5.25
N GLU A 223 -9.87 3.37 -4.24
CA GLU A 223 -11.16 2.65 -4.28
C GLU A 223 -12.11 3.17 -5.37
N ARG A 224 -11.98 4.44 -5.76
CA ARG A 224 -12.74 5.04 -6.86
C ARG A 224 -12.69 4.18 -8.13
N PHE A 225 -11.52 3.67 -8.48
CA PHE A 225 -11.36 2.87 -9.71
C PHE A 225 -12.06 1.52 -9.61
N LEU A 226 -12.15 0.95 -8.41
CA LEU A 226 -12.91 -0.27 -8.16
C LEU A 226 -14.42 -0.01 -8.25
N ASP A 227 -14.89 1.10 -7.71
CA ASP A 227 -16.31 1.50 -7.79
C ASP A 227 -16.74 1.76 -9.24
N GLU A 228 -15.92 2.49 -10.00
CA GLU A 228 -16.15 2.76 -11.43
C GLU A 228 -16.18 1.45 -12.24
N PHE A 229 -15.21 0.55 -12.00
CA PHE A 229 -15.14 -0.74 -12.67
C PHE A 229 -16.36 -1.62 -12.36
N THR A 230 -16.78 -1.66 -11.10
CA THR A 230 -17.94 -2.45 -10.65
C THR A 230 -19.24 -1.92 -11.26
N THR A 231 -19.40 -0.59 -11.27
CA THR A 231 -20.57 0.08 -11.87
C THR A 231 -20.65 -0.18 -13.37
N GLN A 232 -19.51 -0.09 -14.08
CA GLN A 232 -19.46 -0.40 -15.51
C GLN A 232 -19.83 -1.85 -15.80
N LYS A 233 -19.31 -2.80 -15.00
CA LYS A 233 -19.62 -4.22 -15.15
C LYS A 233 -21.11 -4.51 -14.95
N GLN A 234 -21.72 -3.92 -13.91
CA GLN A 234 -23.16 -4.06 -13.65
C GLN A 234 -24.01 -3.48 -14.81
N ASN A 235 -23.59 -2.35 -15.37
CA ASN A 235 -24.28 -1.76 -16.52
C ASN A 235 -24.18 -2.67 -17.75
N VAL A 236 -23.01 -3.25 -18.05
CA VAL A 236 -22.85 -4.21 -19.16
C VAL A 236 -23.74 -5.44 -18.96
N GLU A 237 -23.71 -6.05 -17.78
CA GLU A 237 -24.55 -7.22 -17.44
C GLU A 237 -26.05 -6.91 -17.54
N ALA A 238 -26.46 -5.69 -17.19
CA ALA A 238 -27.84 -5.23 -17.34
C ALA A 238 -28.25 -4.98 -18.81
N THR A 239 -27.30 -4.57 -19.66
CA THR A 239 -27.57 -4.18 -21.06
C THR A 239 -27.53 -5.38 -22.02
N GLU A 240 -26.68 -6.36 -21.77
CA GLU A 240 -26.57 -7.58 -22.58
C GLU A 240 -27.68 -8.61 -22.26
N GLY A 241 -28.51 -8.32 -21.24
CA GLY A 241 -29.49 -9.26 -20.70
C GLY A 241 -28.78 -10.38 -19.95
N MET A 242 -29.23 -10.68 -18.73
CA MET A 242 -28.84 -11.91 -18.05
C MET A 242 -29.17 -13.11 -18.96
N GLN A 243 -28.19 -13.61 -19.72
CA GLN A 243 -28.17 -15.02 -20.04
C GLN A 243 -28.04 -15.70 -18.68
N GLN A 244 -29.20 -16.14 -18.19
CA GLN A 244 -29.34 -16.92 -16.98
C GLN A 244 -28.29 -18.03 -17.04
N ILE A 245 -27.27 -18.00 -16.17
CA ILE A 245 -26.34 -19.12 -16.01
C ILE A 245 -27.22 -20.26 -15.51
N SER A 246 -27.72 -21.05 -16.45
CA SER A 246 -28.76 -22.04 -16.24
C SER A 246 -28.14 -23.41 -16.12
N SER A 247 -27.24 -23.60 -15.15
CA SER A 247 -27.10 -24.89 -14.48
C SER A 247 -26.23 -24.73 -13.23
N ASP A 248 -26.63 -25.38 -12.13
CA ASP A 248 -25.79 -25.55 -10.93
C ASP A 248 -24.42 -26.18 -11.24
N ALA A 249 -24.28 -26.84 -12.40
CA ALA A 249 -23.03 -27.44 -12.85
C ALA A 249 -22.00 -26.40 -13.30
N ASP A 250 -22.42 -25.29 -13.91
CA ASP A 250 -21.51 -24.24 -14.37
C ASP A 250 -20.98 -23.41 -13.20
N LEU A 251 -21.83 -23.14 -12.20
CA LEU A 251 -21.44 -22.49 -10.94
C LEU A 251 -20.45 -23.36 -10.17
N LYS A 252 -20.74 -24.66 -10.05
CA LYS A 252 -19.85 -25.62 -9.39
C LYS A 252 -18.54 -25.82 -10.13
N SER A 253 -18.55 -25.76 -11.47
CA SER A 253 -17.35 -25.79 -12.30
C SER A 253 -16.48 -24.55 -12.09
N ALA A 254 -17.09 -23.36 -11.95
CA ALA A 254 -16.38 -22.12 -11.64
C ALA A 254 -15.79 -22.13 -10.22
N GLU A 255 -16.54 -22.62 -9.23
CA GLU A 255 -16.04 -22.83 -7.86
C GLU A 255 -14.90 -23.86 -7.83
N ASP A 256 -15.02 -24.96 -8.56
CA ASP A 256 -13.97 -25.98 -8.68
C ASP A 256 -12.74 -25.47 -9.44
N ALA A 257 -12.91 -24.55 -10.40
CA ALA A 257 -11.83 -23.88 -11.11
C ALA A 257 -11.11 -22.87 -10.20
N PHE A 258 -11.85 -22.14 -9.37
CA PHE A 258 -11.30 -21.24 -8.36
C PHE A 258 -10.58 -22.03 -7.26
N ALA A 259 -11.16 -23.12 -6.76
CA ALA A 259 -10.53 -24.00 -5.78
C ALA A 259 -9.24 -24.62 -6.34
N ARG A 260 -9.24 -25.04 -7.61
CA ARG A 260 -8.03 -25.53 -8.30
C ARG A 260 -7.00 -24.44 -8.53
N PHE A 261 -7.41 -23.20 -8.85
CA PHE A 261 -6.51 -22.05 -8.94
C PHE A 261 -5.82 -21.77 -7.60
N ILE A 262 -6.57 -21.86 -6.49
CA ILE A 262 -6.04 -21.73 -5.12
C ILE A 262 -5.11 -22.91 -4.76
N GLU A 263 -5.44 -24.15 -5.14
CA GLU A 263 -4.54 -25.30 -4.97
C GLU A 263 -3.26 -25.20 -5.82
N MET A 264 -3.33 -24.54 -6.98
CA MET A 264 -2.18 -24.34 -7.87
C MET A 264 -1.19 -23.28 -7.39
N GLN A 265 -1.53 -22.50 -6.34
CA GLN A 265 -0.59 -21.58 -5.68
C GLN A 265 0.40 -22.36 -4.79
N ARG A 266 1.33 -23.04 -5.48
CA ARG A 266 2.76 -23.16 -5.18
C ARG A 266 3.18 -22.93 -3.71
N PRO A 267 3.37 -24.00 -2.90
CA PRO A 267 3.95 -23.95 -1.55
C PRO A 267 5.33 -23.28 -1.46
N ASP A 268 6.03 -23.13 -2.58
CA ASP A 268 7.29 -22.41 -2.73
C ASP A 268 7.17 -20.90 -2.44
N LEU A 269 5.98 -20.30 -2.56
CA LEU A 269 5.74 -18.89 -2.17
C LEU A 269 5.71 -18.71 -0.64
N CYS A 270 5.32 -19.73 0.13
CA CYS A 270 5.44 -19.71 1.60
C CYS A 270 6.90 -19.80 2.05
N ILE A 271 7.79 -20.40 1.24
CA ILE A 271 9.22 -20.54 1.56
C ILE A 271 10.01 -19.28 1.14
N GLN A 272 9.56 -18.51 0.15
CA GLN A 272 10.15 -17.20 -0.14
C GLN A 272 9.77 -16.12 0.90
N SER A 273 8.57 -16.20 1.48
CA SER A 273 8.15 -15.32 2.60
C SER A 273 9.06 -15.43 3.83
N SER A 274 9.61 -16.62 4.13
CA SER A 274 10.53 -16.80 5.26
C SER A 274 11.96 -16.33 4.99
N LEU A 275 12.35 -16.08 3.74
CA LEU A 275 13.69 -15.58 3.37
C LEU A 275 13.75 -14.05 3.20
N GLN A 276 12.60 -13.39 3.04
CA GLN A 276 12.52 -11.95 2.75
C GLN A 276 11.86 -11.11 3.86
N GLY A 277 11.50 -11.69 5.01
CA GLY A 277 10.91 -10.92 6.12
C GLY A 277 9.53 -10.35 5.84
N HIS A 278 8.89 -10.73 4.73
CA HIS A 278 7.50 -10.37 4.45
C HIS A 278 6.58 -11.14 5.41
N HIS A 279 5.95 -10.41 6.34
CA HIS A 279 4.76 -10.87 7.04
C HIS A 279 3.58 -10.89 6.07
N LEU A 280 3.57 -11.85 5.14
CA LEU A 280 2.34 -12.32 4.52
C LEU A 280 1.44 -12.78 5.67
N ASN A 281 0.29 -12.11 5.79
CA ASN A 281 -0.71 -12.33 6.83
C ASN A 281 -0.90 -13.83 7.10
N TRP A 282 -0.62 -14.26 8.34
CA TRP A 282 -0.94 -15.61 8.81
C TRP A 282 -2.41 -15.96 8.60
N ASP A 283 -3.28 -14.95 8.47
CA ASP A 283 -4.71 -15.08 8.22
C ASP A 283 -5.04 -15.69 6.84
N VAL A 284 -4.20 -15.50 5.82
CA VAL A 284 -4.39 -16.16 4.51
C VAL A 284 -4.09 -17.67 4.64
N CYS A 285 -3.09 -18.04 5.44
CA CYS A 285 -2.76 -19.44 5.76
C CYS A 285 -3.81 -20.13 6.64
N LEU A 286 -4.49 -19.39 7.52
CA LEU A 286 -5.49 -19.93 8.46
C LEU A 286 -6.90 -20.08 7.86
N SER A 287 -7.15 -19.54 6.65
CA SER A 287 -8.44 -19.70 5.96
C SER A 287 -8.78 -21.14 5.53
N LYS A 288 -7.89 -22.12 5.80
CA LYS A 288 -8.13 -23.56 5.55
C LYS A 288 -9.16 -24.22 6.49
N GLY A 289 -9.89 -23.48 7.31
CA GLY A 289 -10.97 -24.02 8.13
C GLY A 289 -12.29 -23.32 7.85
N ILE A 290 -13.32 -24.08 7.43
CA ILE A 290 -14.70 -23.62 7.35
C ILE A 290 -15.11 -23.02 8.71
N LEU A 291 -15.12 -21.69 8.84
CA LEU A 291 -15.64 -21.00 10.01
C LEU A 291 -17.17 -21.03 9.95
N LYS A 292 -17.78 -21.93 10.73
CA LYS A 292 -19.24 -21.97 10.88
C LYS A 292 -19.75 -20.70 11.55
N GLN A 293 -20.92 -20.23 11.11
CA GLN A 293 -21.72 -19.19 11.78
C GLN A 293 -21.81 -19.50 13.29
N ASN A 294 -21.45 -18.53 14.15
CA ASN A 294 -21.35 -18.64 15.63
C ASN A 294 -20.11 -19.34 16.23
N SER A 295 -18.96 -19.35 15.56
CA SER A 295 -17.71 -19.90 16.11
C SER A 295 -16.95 -19.01 17.10
N CYS A 296 -17.43 -17.81 17.44
CA CYS A 296 -16.84 -16.97 18.50
C CYS A 296 -17.00 -17.62 19.89
N ARG A 297 -16.06 -18.49 20.27
CA ARG A 297 -15.86 -18.87 21.68
C ARG A 297 -15.03 -17.81 22.37
N PHE A 298 -15.74 -16.81 22.92
CA PHE A 298 -15.37 -15.97 24.07
C PHE A 298 -13.94 -15.39 24.12
N CYS A 299 -13.78 -14.10 23.83
CA CYS A 299 -12.69 -13.32 24.41
C CYS A 299 -13.05 -12.98 25.86
N LEU A 300 -12.55 -13.74 26.83
CA LEU A 300 -12.58 -13.37 28.24
C LEU A 300 -11.51 -12.31 28.50
N TYR A 301 -11.93 -11.06 28.69
CA TYR A 301 -11.05 -10.01 29.19
C TYR A 301 -11.32 -9.77 30.68
N THR A 302 -10.39 -10.17 31.54
CA THR A 302 -10.47 -9.92 32.98
C THR A 302 -9.85 -8.55 33.31
N LYS A 303 -10.64 -7.73 34.01
CA LYS A 303 -10.30 -6.37 34.42
C LYS A 303 -9.56 -6.40 35.76
N ALA A 304 -8.30 -5.96 35.78
CA ALA A 304 -7.68 -5.39 36.97
C ALA A 304 -7.35 -3.93 36.65
N GLY A 305 -7.83 -3.02 37.50
CA GLY A 305 -8.12 -1.62 37.16
C GLY A 305 -6.99 -0.83 36.50
N MET A 306 -7.27 -0.33 35.30
CA MET A 306 -6.83 0.98 34.81
C MET A 306 -7.64 1.29 33.54
N HIS A 307 -8.30 2.45 33.52
CA HIS A 307 -9.00 2.95 32.33
C HIS A 307 -7.95 3.40 31.30
N SER A 308 -7.80 2.67 30.20
CA SER A 308 -7.02 3.12 29.04
C SER A 308 -7.94 3.29 27.83
N LEU A 309 -7.76 4.38 27.08
CA LEU A 309 -8.43 4.67 25.79
C LEU A 309 -8.30 3.50 24.79
N LEU A 310 -7.24 2.71 24.89
CA LEU A 310 -6.99 1.52 24.10
C LEU A 310 -8.08 0.44 24.29
N SER A 311 -8.62 0.29 25.50
CA SER A 311 -9.71 -0.66 25.78
C SER A 311 -11.03 -0.24 25.13
N GLU A 312 -11.23 1.06 24.95
CA GLU A 312 -12.43 1.63 24.34
C GLU A 312 -12.40 1.46 22.81
N GLN A 313 -11.23 1.64 22.19
CA GLN A 313 -11.06 1.47 20.75
C GLN A 313 -11.04 0.01 20.28
N ILE A 314 -10.46 -0.91 21.05
CA ILE A 314 -10.55 -2.36 20.77
C ILE A 314 -12.02 -2.84 20.86
N SER A 315 -12.81 -2.28 21.78
CA SER A 315 -14.24 -2.58 21.88
C SER A 315 -15.05 -2.03 20.70
N LEU A 316 -14.59 -0.97 20.04
CA LEU A 316 -15.20 -0.41 18.83
C LEU A 316 -14.81 -1.22 17.58
N PHE A 317 -13.55 -1.64 17.47
CA PHE A 317 -13.05 -2.50 16.38
C PHE A 317 -13.79 -3.85 16.32
N ALA A 318 -13.94 -4.52 17.46
CA ALA A 318 -14.64 -5.81 17.54
C ALA A 318 -16.15 -5.72 17.19
N ARG A 319 -16.77 -4.55 17.41
CA ARG A 319 -18.18 -4.31 17.05
C ARG A 319 -18.38 -4.07 15.56
N LYS A 320 -17.43 -3.40 14.90
CA LYS A 320 -17.59 -2.96 13.50
C LYS A 320 -17.39 -4.10 12.49
N ASN A 321 -16.52 -5.06 12.79
CA ASN A 321 -16.10 -6.08 11.81
C ASN A 321 -16.61 -7.51 12.09
N LEU A 322 -17.11 -7.82 13.30
CA LEU A 322 -17.42 -9.21 13.70
C LEU A 322 -18.85 -9.45 14.20
N ASN A 323 -19.73 -8.44 14.16
CA ASN A 323 -21.12 -8.52 14.63
C ASN A 323 -21.28 -9.13 16.04
N CYS A 324 -20.32 -8.84 16.94
CA CYS A 324 -20.26 -9.37 18.29
C CYS A 324 -20.86 -8.39 19.32
N THR A 325 -21.66 -8.89 20.27
CA THR A 325 -22.22 -8.11 21.39
C THR A 325 -21.46 -8.37 22.70
N THR A 326 -21.12 -7.30 23.43
CA THR A 326 -20.50 -7.37 24.75
C THR A 326 -21.54 -7.66 25.83
N LYS A 327 -21.35 -8.69 26.66
CA LYS A 327 -22.20 -8.93 27.83
C LYS A 327 -21.72 -8.05 28.99
N GLY A 328 -22.52 -7.05 29.37
CA GLY A 328 -22.27 -6.25 30.58
C GLY A 328 -22.39 -7.12 31.84
N ASN A 329 -21.49 -6.93 32.80
CA ASN A 329 -21.49 -7.69 34.05
C ASN A 329 -22.81 -7.48 34.82
N GLN A 330 -23.60 -8.53 35.00
CA GLN A 330 -24.49 -8.62 36.16
C GLN A 330 -23.61 -8.93 37.37
N VAL A 331 -23.58 -7.98 38.30
CA VAL A 331 -23.00 -8.14 39.63
C VAL A 331 -23.73 -9.28 40.35
N LYS A 332 -22.97 -10.24 40.87
CA LYS A 332 -23.36 -11.00 42.07
C LYS A 332 -22.29 -10.78 43.11
#